data_AF-A0A5J6N531-F1
#
_entry.id   AF-A0A5J6N531-F1
#
_cell.length_a   1.000
_cell.length_b   1.000
_cell.length_c   1.000
_cell.angle_alpha   90.00
_cell.angle_beta   90.00
_cell.angle_gamma   90.00
#
_symmetry.space_group_name_H-M   'P 1'
#
loop_
_entity.id
_entity.type
_entity.pdbx_description
1 polymer ?
#
loop_
_entity_poly.entity_id
_entity_poly.type
_entity_poly.pdbx_seq_one_letter_code
_entity_poly.pdbx_strand_id
1 'polypeptide(L)'
;MNVKRLEQILAAYGARPERWPATEREAAEALLARDPHAQRLLREARRLDGLLDSLPAQELQIDASSLAARLSERPQEPTNPRAARAARSRWWHLPIIMPNLVGLAAAAAAGFWIGWSDPGNDSASVSDLVPYIADLGGEENSLW
;
A
#
# COMPACT_ATOMS: atom_id res chain seq x y z
N MET A 1 3.56 7.98 24.07
CA MET A 1 3.66 8.41 22.66
C MET A 1 3.93 9.91 22.59
N ASN A 2 4.57 10.41 21.52
CA ASN A 2 4.83 11.84 21.30
C ASN A 2 3.85 12.44 20.28
N VAL A 3 3.83 13.78 20.18
CA VAL A 3 2.93 14.52 19.28
C VAL A 3 3.18 14.18 17.80
N LYS A 4 4.45 14.04 17.40
CA LYS A 4 4.81 13.71 16.01
C LYS A 4 4.28 12.35 15.56
N ARG A 5 4.26 11.36 16.47
CA ARG A 5 3.71 10.04 16.18
C ARG A 5 2.19 10.08 16.09
N LEU A 6 1.52 10.86 16.94
CA LEU A 6 0.08 11.10 16.82
C LEU A 6 -0.28 11.72 15.47
N GLU A 7 0.50 12.70 15.00
CA GLU A 7 0.30 13.33 13.70
C GLU A 7 0.39 12.31 12.55
N GLN A 8 1.36 11.39 12.58
CA GLN A 8 1.46 10.30 11.61
C GLN A 8 0.25 9.37 11.64
N ILE A 9 -0.24 9.02 12.84
CA ILE A 9 -1.42 8.17 12.99
C ILE A 9 -2.65 8.88 12.42
N LEU A 10 -2.85 10.17 12.74
CA LEU A 10 -3.97 10.94 12.20
C LEU A 10 -3.90 11.10 10.69
N ALA A 11 -2.72 11.30 10.12
CA ALA A 11 -2.52 11.40 8.68
C ALA A 11 -2.80 10.07 7.94
N ALA A 12 -2.48 8.92 8.56
CA ALA A 12 -2.64 7.61 7.94
C ALA A 12 -4.04 6.98 8.17
N TYR A 13 -4.62 7.15 9.35
CA TYR A 13 -5.83 6.45 9.78
C TYR A 13 -7.05 7.38 9.98
N GLY A 14 -6.84 8.70 9.94
CA GLY A 14 -7.87 9.70 10.19
C GLY A 14 -8.18 9.88 11.68
N ALA A 15 -9.25 10.60 11.97
CA ALA A 15 -9.60 11.02 13.32
C ALA A 15 -10.41 10.01 14.14
N ARG A 16 -10.73 8.85 13.57
CA ARG A 16 -11.56 7.79 14.18
C ARG A 16 -10.67 6.82 14.98
N PRO A 17 -10.74 6.81 16.33
CA PRO A 17 -9.86 5.98 17.17
C PRO A 17 -9.97 4.48 16.91
N GLU A 18 -11.12 4.03 16.41
CA GLU A 18 -11.40 2.63 16.09
C GLU A 18 -10.48 2.11 14.97
N ARG A 19 -10.02 3.02 14.08
CA ARG A 19 -9.11 2.71 12.97
C ARG A 19 -7.64 2.75 13.37
N TRP A 20 -7.31 3.27 14.55
CA TRP A 20 -5.92 3.37 15.00
C TRP A 20 -5.34 2.00 15.37
N PRO A 21 -4.02 1.82 15.22
CA PRO A 21 -3.33 0.61 15.67
C PRO A 21 -3.63 0.31 17.14
N ALA A 22 -4.00 -0.93 17.46
CA ALA A 22 -4.42 -1.33 18.80
C ALA A 22 -3.35 -1.04 19.87
N THR A 23 -2.08 -1.22 19.51
CA THR A 23 -0.92 -0.98 20.39
C THR A 23 -0.68 0.51 20.69
N GLU A 24 -1.17 1.42 19.86
CA GLU A 24 -0.92 2.86 19.97
C GLU A 24 -2.16 3.66 20.37
N ARG A 25 -3.36 3.06 20.30
CA ARG A 25 -4.64 3.72 20.60
C ARG A 25 -4.69 4.30 22.00
N GLU A 26 -4.40 3.48 23.01
CA GLU A 26 -4.43 3.92 24.42
C GLU A 26 -3.40 5.05 24.67
N ALA A 27 -2.22 4.94 24.08
CA ALA A 27 -1.19 5.97 24.18
C ALA A 27 -1.57 7.28 23.47
N ALA A 28 -2.35 7.21 22.39
CA ALA A 28 -2.90 8.35 21.66
C ALA A 28 -3.97 9.08 22.48
N GLU A 29 -4.92 8.32 23.03
CA GLU A 29 -5.98 8.85 23.89
C GLU A 29 -5.40 9.51 25.16
N ALA A 30 -4.42 8.85 25.80
CA ALA A 30 -3.75 9.42 26.95
C ALA A 30 -2.98 10.72 26.60
N LEU A 31 -2.47 10.86 25.37
CA LEU A 31 -1.82 12.09 24.92
C LEU A 31 -2.86 13.20 24.64
N LEU A 32 -3.99 12.84 24.03
CA LEU A 32 -5.10 13.76 23.76
C LEU A 32 -5.74 14.31 25.05
N ALA A 33 -5.79 13.51 26.11
CA ALA A 33 -6.31 13.92 27.40
C ALA A 33 -5.46 15.02 28.08
N ARG A 34 -4.15 15.05 27.81
CA ARG A 34 -3.20 15.92 28.52
C ARG A 34 -2.66 17.09 27.71
N ASP A 35 -2.68 17.00 26.37
CA ASP A 35 -2.05 17.99 25.49
C ASP A 35 -3.08 18.74 24.61
N PRO A 36 -3.27 20.05 24.83
CA PRO A 36 -4.13 20.88 23.99
C PRO A 36 -3.70 20.92 22.50
N HIS A 37 -2.41 20.78 22.21
CA HIS A 37 -1.92 20.75 20.82
C HIS A 37 -2.36 19.47 20.11
N ALA A 38 -2.25 18.32 20.76
CA ALA A 38 -2.78 17.06 20.27
C ALA A 38 -4.29 17.14 19.97
N GLN A 39 -5.07 17.80 20.83
CA GLN A 39 -6.50 18.02 20.59
C GLN A 39 -6.78 18.89 19.36
N ARG A 40 -5.92 19.88 19.08
CA ARG A 40 -6.03 20.69 17.86
C ARG A 40 -5.82 19.86 16.61
N LEU A 41 -4.80 18.99 16.60
CA LEU A 41 -4.53 18.08 15.49
C LEU A 41 -5.72 17.15 15.22
N LEU A 42 -6.33 16.60 16.28
CA LEU A 42 -7.51 15.76 16.16
C LEU A 42 -8.71 16.52 15.59
N ARG A 43 -8.93 17.77 16.00
CA ARG A 43 -10.02 18.61 15.45
C ARG A 43 -9.83 18.88 13.95
N GLU A 44 -8.61 19.15 13.51
CA GLU A 44 -8.31 19.36 12.10
C GLU A 44 -8.57 18.09 11.28
N ALA A 45 -8.09 16.94 11.79
CA ALA A 45 -8.36 15.65 11.15
C ALA A 45 -9.87 15.35 11.06
N ARG A 46 -10.65 15.61 12.12
CA ARG A 46 -12.12 15.44 12.10
C ARG A 46 -12.79 16.35 11.09
N ARG A 47 -12.31 17.59 10.95
CA ARG A 47 -12.84 18.54 9.98
C ARG A 47 -12.61 18.02 8.57
N LEU A 48 -11.40 17.55 8.26
CA LEU A 48 -11.08 16.95 6.97
C LEU A 48 -11.96 15.72 6.70
N ASP A 49 -12.03 14.79 7.65
CA ASP A 49 -12.86 13.59 7.53
C ASP A 49 -14.34 13.95 7.28
N GLY A 50 -14.87 14.96 7.99
CA GLY A 50 -16.23 15.44 7.78
C GLY A 50 -16.45 16.08 6.41
N LEU A 51 -15.46 16.79 5.87
CA LEU A 51 -15.52 17.30 4.49
C LEU A 51 -15.53 16.16 3.47
N LEU A 52 -14.72 15.12 3.69
CA LEU A 52 -14.69 13.94 2.82
C LEU A 52 -16.00 13.14 2.88
N ASP A 53 -16.54 12.93 4.08
CA ASP A 53 -17.82 12.24 4.30
C ASP A 53 -19.01 13.04 3.73
N SER A 54 -18.88 14.36 3.55
CA SER A 54 -19.92 15.20 2.95
C SER A 54 -20.03 15.06 1.43
N LEU A 55 -19.01 14.49 0.79
CA LEU A 55 -19.06 14.24 -0.65
C LEU A 55 -20.02 13.08 -0.92
N PRO A 56 -20.93 13.22 -1.89
CA PRO A 56 -21.83 12.14 -2.25
C PRO A 56 -20.98 10.93 -2.64
N ALA A 57 -21.22 9.79 -1.97
CA ALA A 57 -20.67 8.51 -2.40
C ALA A 57 -21.28 8.20 -3.76
N GLN A 58 -20.56 8.58 -4.81
CA GLN A 58 -20.99 8.30 -6.17
C GLN A 58 -20.84 6.80 -6.35
N GLU A 59 -21.97 6.10 -6.37
CA GLU A 59 -22.02 4.68 -6.67
C GLU A 59 -21.68 4.53 -8.15
N LEU A 60 -20.38 4.50 -8.42
CA LEU A 60 -19.86 4.32 -9.75
C LEU A 60 -20.33 2.94 -10.20
N GLN A 61 -21.32 2.91 -11.09
CA GLN A 61 -21.67 1.72 -11.84
C GLN A 61 -20.54 1.45 -12.83
N ILE A 62 -19.44 0.89 -12.30
CA ILE A 62 -18.30 0.48 -13.10
C ILE A 62 -18.70 -0.85 -13.72
N ASP A 63 -19.02 -0.80 -15.01
CA ASP A 63 -19.14 -2.00 -15.82
C ASP A 63 -17.76 -2.67 -15.87
N ALA A 64 -17.64 -3.85 -15.25
CA ALA A 64 -16.41 -4.62 -15.17
C ALA A 64 -15.81 -4.89 -16.57
N SER A 65 -16.65 -5.01 -17.60
CA SER A 65 -16.19 -5.22 -18.97
C SER A 65 -15.51 -3.96 -19.55
N SER A 66 -16.04 -2.77 -19.24
CA SER A 66 -15.45 -1.48 -19.63
C SER A 66 -14.12 -1.20 -18.91
N LEU A 67 -13.97 -1.65 -17.66
CA LEU A 67 -12.73 -1.55 -16.90
C LEU A 67 -11.68 -2.53 -17.44
N ALA A 68 -12.07 -3.77 -17.71
CA ALA A 68 -11.19 -4.77 -18.31
C ALA A 68 -10.70 -4.33 -19.70
N ALA A 69 -11.57 -3.71 -20.51
CA ALA A 69 -11.19 -3.14 -21.80
C ALA A 69 -10.15 -2.01 -21.63
N ARG A 70 -10.35 -1.08 -20.68
CA ARG A 70 -9.39 0.00 -20.40
C ARG A 70 -8.06 -0.47 -19.81
N LEU A 71 -8.06 -1.56 -19.06
CA LEU A 71 -6.83 -2.18 -18.54
C LEU A 71 -6.09 -2.97 -19.62
N SER A 72 -6.83 -3.53 -20.60
CA SER A 72 -6.29 -4.29 -21.73
C SER A 72 -5.81 -3.39 -22.86
N GLU A 73 -6.34 -2.17 -22.95
CA GLU A 73 -5.71 -1.09 -23.70
C GLU A 73 -4.33 -0.84 -23.07
N ARG A 74 -3.29 -1.40 -23.71
CA ARG A 74 -1.88 -1.11 -23.40
C ARG A 74 -1.74 0.39 -23.11
N PRO A 75 -1.02 0.79 -22.05
CA PRO A 75 -0.68 2.19 -21.85
C PRO A 75 -0.11 2.71 -23.16
N GLN A 76 -0.85 3.60 -23.83
CA GLN A 76 -0.30 4.37 -24.93
C GLN A 76 0.83 5.18 -24.31
N GLU A 77 2.05 4.70 -24.51
CA GLU A 77 3.25 5.43 -24.16
C GLU A 77 3.04 6.85 -24.68
N PRO A 78 3.10 7.89 -23.82
CA PRO A 78 2.78 9.24 -24.24
C PRO A 78 3.71 9.58 -25.41
N THR A 79 3.15 9.59 -26.63
CA THR A 79 3.86 9.71 -27.91
C THR A 79 4.37 11.13 -28.13
N ASN A 80 4.53 11.89 -27.04
CA ASN A 80 4.99 13.26 -27.05
C ASN A 80 6.36 13.35 -26.36
N PRO A 81 7.47 13.18 -27.11
CA PRO A 81 8.83 13.29 -26.57
C PRO A 81 9.12 14.69 -25.98
N ARG A 82 8.31 15.71 -26.29
CA ARG A 82 8.46 17.06 -25.71
C ARG A 82 7.88 17.18 -24.30
N ALA A 83 6.83 16.41 -23.95
CA ALA A 83 6.24 16.41 -22.61
C ALA A 83 7.14 15.71 -21.59
N ALA A 84 7.78 14.61 -21.98
CA ALA A 84 8.69 13.85 -21.13
C ALA A 84 9.94 14.66 -20.72
N ARG A 85 10.43 15.56 -21.58
CA ARG A 85 11.59 16.41 -21.30
C ARG A 85 11.26 17.58 -20.37
N ALA A 86 10.04 18.12 -20.46
CA ALA A 86 9.56 19.19 -19.58
C ALA A 86 9.25 18.68 -18.16
N ALA A 87 8.68 17.47 -18.03
CA ALA A 87 8.39 16.85 -16.74
C ALA A 87 9.68 16.50 -15.96
N ARG A 88 10.72 16.00 -16.66
CA ARG A 88 12.01 15.65 -16.05
C ARG A 88 12.79 16.87 -15.56
N SER A 89 12.63 18.01 -16.23
CA SER A 89 13.24 19.27 -15.79
C SER A 89 12.60 19.73 -14.47
N ARG A 90 11.25 19.81 -14.42
CA ARG A 90 10.52 20.37 -13.28
C ARG A 90 10.66 19.61 -11.97
N TRP A 91 10.93 18.31 -12.03
CA TRP A 91 11.14 17.46 -10.86
C TRP A 91 12.53 17.59 -10.23
N TRP A 92 13.52 18.15 -10.92
CA TRP A 92 14.86 18.33 -10.34
C TRP A 92 15.00 19.60 -9.47
N HIS A 93 14.09 20.56 -9.60
CA HIS A 93 14.15 21.83 -8.85
C HIS A 93 13.15 21.93 -7.70
N LEU A 94 12.46 20.85 -7.35
CA LEU A 94 11.65 20.81 -6.13
C LEU A 94 12.57 20.40 -4.95
N PRO A 95 12.92 21.33 -4.02
CA PRO A 95 13.77 21.04 -2.86
C PRO A 95 13.11 20.12 -1.82
N ILE A 96 11.94 19.53 -2.14
CA ILE A 96 11.13 18.69 -1.24
C ILE A 96 11.51 17.20 -1.33
N ILE A 97 12.22 16.76 -2.39
CA ILE A 97 12.46 15.32 -2.64
C ILE A 97 13.80 14.82 -2.05
N MET A 98 14.71 15.68 -1.60
CA MET A 98 16.03 15.27 -1.07
C MET A 98 16.25 15.75 0.37
N PRO A 99 15.82 14.95 1.36
CA PRO A 99 16.84 14.35 2.24
C PRO A 99 16.63 12.85 2.61
N ASN A 100 15.56 12.17 2.16
CA ASN A 100 15.22 10.82 2.65
C ASN A 100 15.50 9.64 1.68
N LEU A 101 16.33 9.83 0.65
CA LEU A 101 16.69 8.75 -0.30
C LEU A 101 17.76 7.77 0.19
N VAL A 102 18.33 7.99 1.38
CA VAL A 102 19.27 7.04 2.02
C VAL A 102 18.54 5.76 2.47
N GLY A 103 17.29 5.87 2.94
CA GLY A 103 16.52 4.71 3.39
C GLY A 103 16.12 3.76 2.26
N LEU A 104 15.88 4.28 1.06
CA LEU A 104 15.45 3.50 -0.09
C LEU A 104 16.62 2.71 -0.72
N ALA A 105 17.83 3.29 -0.72
CA ALA A 105 19.04 2.58 -1.14
C ALA A 105 19.42 1.44 -0.18
N ALA A 106 19.23 1.62 1.14
CA ALA A 106 19.48 0.58 2.13
C ALA A 106 18.50 -0.60 2.02
N ALA A 107 17.21 -0.34 1.77
CA ALA A 107 16.21 -1.40 1.59
C ALA A 107 16.43 -2.25 0.32
N ALA A 108 16.88 -1.63 -0.78
CA ALA A 108 17.19 -2.35 -2.01
C ALA A 108 18.42 -3.27 -1.86
N ALA A 109 19.46 -2.83 -1.14
CA ALA A 109 20.64 -3.64 -0.87
C ALA A 109 20.34 -4.82 0.07
N ALA A 110 19.50 -4.61 1.11
CA ALA A 110 19.10 -5.67 2.04
C ALA A 110 18.19 -6.72 1.37
N GLY A 111 17.25 -6.31 0.52
CA GLY A 111 16.39 -7.23 -0.23
C GLY A 111 17.16 -8.09 -1.24
N PHE A 112 18.19 -7.52 -1.88
CA PHE A 112 19.08 -8.27 -2.77
C PHE A 112 19.96 -9.28 -2.02
N TRP A 113 20.43 -8.93 -0.82
CA TRP A 113 21.24 -9.83 0.01
C TRP A 113 20.42 -11.00 0.59
N ILE A 114 19.18 -10.74 1.04
CA ILE A 114 18.27 -11.79 1.54
C ILE A 114 17.85 -12.76 0.42
N GLY A 115 17.78 -12.30 -0.82
CA GLY A 115 17.50 -13.14 -1.98
C GLY A 115 18.68 -13.97 -2.48
N TRP A 116 19.91 -13.64 -2.09
CA TRP A 116 21.12 -14.37 -2.52
C TRP A 116 21.56 -15.44 -1.52
N SER A 117 21.28 -15.28 -0.21
CA SER A 117 21.45 -16.38 0.73
C SER A 117 20.31 -17.39 0.59
N ASP A 118 20.48 -18.37 -0.30
CA ASP A 118 19.76 -19.64 -0.27
C ASP A 118 20.52 -20.63 0.63
N PRO A 119 20.12 -20.82 1.89
CA PRO A 119 20.42 -22.04 2.62
C PRO A 119 19.11 -22.81 2.81
N GLY A 120 18.53 -23.33 1.73
CA GLY A 120 17.35 -24.15 1.86
C GLY A 120 16.65 -24.46 0.55
N ASN A 121 17.39 -24.99 -0.42
CA ASN A 121 16.86 -25.88 -1.43
C ASN A 121 16.32 -27.19 -0.80
N ASP A 122 15.37 -27.05 0.13
CA ASP A 122 14.33 -28.03 0.43
C ASP A 122 13.05 -27.51 -0.20
N SER A 123 13.14 -27.16 -1.49
CA SER A 123 11.96 -27.26 -2.33
C SER A 123 11.62 -28.74 -2.34
N ALA A 124 10.73 -29.16 -1.43
CA ALA A 124 9.87 -30.31 -1.64
C ALA A 124 9.29 -30.11 -3.03
N SER A 125 9.99 -30.71 -4.00
CA SER A 125 9.93 -30.27 -5.37
C SER A 125 8.52 -30.54 -5.81
N VAL A 126 7.90 -29.61 -6.50
CA VAL A 126 6.55 -29.78 -7.05
C VAL A 126 6.45 -31.10 -7.86
N SER A 127 7.58 -31.61 -8.37
CA SER A 127 7.73 -32.98 -8.92
C SER A 127 7.35 -34.14 -7.99
N ASP A 128 7.62 -34.06 -6.68
CA ASP A 128 7.25 -35.10 -5.71
C ASP A 128 5.75 -35.11 -5.40
N LEU A 129 5.04 -34.02 -5.67
CA LEU A 129 3.59 -33.92 -5.51
C LEU A 129 2.81 -34.39 -6.74
N VAL A 130 3.41 -34.41 -7.93
CA VAL A 130 2.79 -34.88 -9.18
C VAL A 130 2.24 -36.33 -9.09
N PRO A 131 2.96 -37.33 -8.52
CA PRO A 131 2.44 -38.70 -8.46
C PRO A 131 1.26 -38.84 -7.49
N TYR A 132 1.14 -38.00 -6.46
CA TYR A 132 0.00 -38.04 -5.53
C TYR A 132 -1.28 -37.46 -6.16
N ILE A 133 -1.14 -36.43 -7.00
CA ILE A 133 -2.26 -35.83 -7.73
C ILE A 133 -2.75 -36.75 -8.87
N ALA A 134 -1.83 -37.51 -9.48
CA ALA A 134 -2.17 -38.48 -10.52
C ALA A 134 -2.95 -39.70 -9.99
N ASP A 135 -2.67 -40.14 -8.76
CA ASP A 135 -3.35 -41.26 -8.11
C ASP A 135 -4.81 -40.90 -7.75
N LEU A 136 -5.06 -39.66 -7.31
CA LEU A 136 -6.41 -39.16 -7.01
C LEU A 136 -7.31 -38.99 -8.25
N GLY A 137 -6.73 -38.91 -9.46
CA GLY A 137 -7.48 -38.83 -10.72
C GLY A 137 -7.76 -40.19 -11.39
N GLY A 138 -7.20 -41.28 -10.87
CA GLY A 138 -7.23 -42.60 -11.51
C GLY A 138 -8.43 -43.48 -11.14
N GLU A 139 -9.10 -43.24 -10.01
CA GLU A 139 -10.17 -44.14 -9.54
C GLU A 139 -11.56 -43.83 -10.11
N GLU A 140 -11.74 -42.72 -10.83
CA GLU A 140 -13.07 -42.32 -11.36
C GLU A 140 -13.38 -42.85 -12.77
N ASN A 141 -12.47 -43.56 -13.44
CA ASN A 141 -12.63 -43.93 -14.86
C ASN A 141 -12.66 -45.44 -15.18
N SER A 142 -13.01 -46.31 -14.21
CA SER A 142 -13.06 -47.77 -14.40
C SER A 142 -14.41 -48.44 -14.12
N LEU A 143 -15.50 -47.66 -14.07
CA LEU A 143 -16.86 -48.19 -14.11
C LEU A 143 -17.55 -47.63 -15.35
N TRP A 144 -17.54 -48.40 -16.44
CA TRP A 144 -18.56 -48.60 -17.49
C TRP A 144 -17.90 -49.21 -18.73
#